data_AF-A0A1C6EGI0-F1
#
_entry.id   AF-A0A1C6EGI0-F1
#
_cell.length_a   1.000
_cell.length_b   1.000
_cell.length_c   1.000
_cell.angle_alpha   90.00
_cell.angle_beta   90.00
_cell.angle_gamma   90.00
#
_symmetry.space_group_name_H-M   'P 1'
#
loop_
_entity.id
_entity.type
_entity.pdbx_description
1 polymer ?
#
loop_
_entity_poly.entity_id
_entity_poly.type
_entity_poly.pdbx_seq_one_letter_code
_entity_poly.pdbx_strand_id
1 'polypeptide(L)' 'MKKLQVSEPEAHELISKTDKYRADYYEYYTRGGYWTNLVNYDLTLNSARVGREKCVDVIEDYLKIRFDL' A
#
# COMPACT_ATOMS: atom_id res chain seq x y z
N MET A 1 -9.95 13.70 -4.49
CA MET A 1 -10.73 14.51 -5.46
C MET A 1 -9.85 15.18 -6.52
N LYS A 2 -8.78 15.92 -6.18
CA LYS A 2 -7.92 16.63 -7.17
C LYS A 2 -7.23 15.76 -8.24
N LYS A 3 -6.83 14.52 -7.94
CA LYS A 3 -6.04 13.68 -8.88
C LYS A 3 -6.87 13.16 -10.06
N LEU A 4 -8.10 12.71 -9.79
CA LEU A 4 -8.99 12.10 -10.79
C LEU A 4 -10.20 12.96 -11.13
N GLN A 5 -10.36 14.12 -10.48
CA GLN A 5 -11.46 15.07 -10.70
C GLN A 5 -12.87 14.47 -10.53
N VAL A 6 -13.00 13.54 -9.58
CA VAL A 6 -14.27 12.87 -9.24
C VAL A 6 -14.89 13.43 -7.96
N SER A 7 -16.19 13.16 -7.77
CA SER A 7 -16.91 13.48 -6.53
C SER A 7 -16.42 12.63 -5.34
N GLU A 8 -16.77 13.02 -4.11
CA GLU A 8 -16.34 12.30 -2.90
C GLU A 8 -16.96 10.91 -2.82
N PRO A 9 -18.29 10.74 -3.05
CA PRO A 9 -18.89 9.40 -3.11
C PRO A 9 -18.25 8.51 -4.18
N GLU A 10 -18.00 9.07 -5.37
CA GLU A 10 -17.34 8.34 -6.46
C GLU A 10 -15.89 7.98 -6.11
N ALA A 11 -15.15 8.86 -5.42
CA ALA A 11 -13.82 8.54 -4.92
C ALA A 11 -13.84 7.38 -3.93
N HIS A 12 -14.81 7.33 -3.01
CA HIS A 12 -14.98 6.22 -2.08
C HIS A 12 -15.29 4.90 -2.81
N GLU A 13 -16.19 4.94 -3.78
CA GLU A 13 -16.53 3.76 -4.59
C GLU A 13 -15.31 3.24 -5.38
N LEU A 14 -14.53 4.15 -5.98
CA LEU A 14 -13.31 3.81 -6.70
C LEU A 14 -12.25 3.20 -5.80
N ILE A 15 -12.08 3.70 -4.57
CA ILE A 15 -11.18 3.12 -3.57
C ILE A 15 -11.62 1.67 -3.27
N SER A 16 -12.88 1.47 -2.89
CA SER A 16 -13.40 0.13 -2.55
C SER A 16 -13.28 -0.86 -3.72
N LYS A 17 -13.59 -0.44 -4.95
CA LYS A 17 -13.46 -1.30 -6.14
C LYS A 17 -12.00 -1.65 -6.43
N THR A 18 -11.10 -0.66 -6.33
CA THR A 18 -9.67 -0.87 -6.60
C THR A 18 -9.02 -1.78 -5.57
N ASP A 19 -9.35 -1.59 -4.29
CA ASP A 19 -8.81 -2.40 -3.20
C ASP A 19 -9.34 -3.84 -3.27
N LYS A 20 -10.63 -4.02 -3.58
CA LYS A 20 -11.18 -5.36 -3.85
C LYS A 20 -10.49 -6.05 -5.02
N TYR A 21 -10.31 -5.36 -6.14
CA TYR A 21 -9.62 -5.92 -7.30
C TYR A 21 -8.19 -6.37 -6.97
N ARG A 22 -7.45 -5.57 -6.18
CA ARG A 22 -6.08 -5.92 -5.73
C ARG A 22 -6.08 -7.13 -4.81
N ALA A 23 -7.02 -7.19 -3.87
CA ALA A 23 -7.16 -8.32 -2.95
C ALA A 23 -7.48 -9.61 -3.72
N ASP A 24 -8.48 -9.60 -4.59
CA ASP A 24 -8.89 -10.76 -5.39
C ASP A 24 -7.75 -11.23 -6.32
N TYR A 25 -7.05 -10.28 -6.96
CA TYR A 25 -5.87 -10.58 -7.79
C TYR A 25 -4.75 -11.24 -6.98
N TYR A 26 -4.37 -10.64 -5.85
CA TYR A 26 -3.32 -11.16 -4.99
C TYR A 26 -3.68 -12.55 -4.47
N GLU A 27 -4.89 -12.74 -3.96
CA GLU A 27 -5.38 -14.04 -3.46
C GLU A 27 -5.27 -15.12 -4.54
N TYR A 28 -5.74 -14.83 -5.76
CA TYR A 28 -5.68 -15.77 -6.87
C TYR A 28 -4.25 -16.19 -7.22
N TYR A 29 -3.34 -15.22 -7.39
CA TYR A 29 -1.97 -15.51 -7.83
C TYR A 29 -1.03 -15.99 -6.73
N THR A 30 -1.35 -15.72 -5.46
CA THR A 30 -0.61 -16.24 -4.31
C THR A 30 -1.19 -17.54 -3.75
N ARG A 31 -2.21 -18.12 -4.41
CA ARG A 31 -2.88 -19.37 -4.02
C ARG A 31 -3.53 -19.29 -2.63
N GLY A 32 -4.28 -18.23 -2.38
CA GLY A 32 -5.03 -18.01 -1.13
C GLY A 32 -4.34 -17.06 -0.15
N GLY A 33 -3.33 -16.30 -0.58
CA GLY A 33 -2.69 -15.31 0.28
C GLY A 33 -3.59 -14.11 0.56
N TYR A 34 -3.51 -13.57 1.79
CA TYR A 34 -4.27 -12.40 2.21
C TYR A 34 -3.47 -11.11 1.97
N TRP A 35 -3.94 -10.28 1.03
CA TRP A 35 -3.22 -9.09 0.54
C TRP A 35 -2.87 -8.08 1.63
N THR A 36 -3.71 -7.90 2.65
CA THR A 36 -3.43 -6.92 3.72
C THR A 36 -2.77 -7.54 4.96
N ASN A 37 -2.34 -8.80 4.87
CA ASN A 37 -1.63 -9.45 5.97
C ASN A 37 -0.22 -8.87 6.11
N LEU A 38 0.06 -8.23 7.25
CA LEU A 38 1.35 -7.59 7.53
C LEU A 38 2.53 -8.57 7.45
N VAL A 39 2.31 -9.85 7.78
CA VAL A 39 3.40 -10.87 7.76
C VAL A 39 3.88 -11.20 6.35
N ASN A 40 3.13 -10.83 5.31
CA ASN A 40 3.51 -11.05 3.91
C ASN A 40 4.47 -9.96 3.38
N TYR A 41 4.80 -8.96 4.20
CA TYR A 41 5.62 -7.81 3.83
C TYR A 41 6.73 -7.58 4.86
N ASP A 42 7.92 -7.23 4.40
CA ASP A 42 9.02 -6.87 5.30
C ASP A 42 8.77 -5.54 6.02
N LEU A 43 8.07 -4.60 5.35
CA LEU A 43 7.80 -3.27 5.88
C LEU A 43 6.44 -2.74 5.41
N THR A 44 5.63 -2.24 6.34
CA THR A 44 4.35 -1.56 6.07
C THR A 44 4.33 -0.19 6.75
N LEU A 45 3.99 0.87 6.01
CA LEU A 45 4.08 2.25 6.48
C LEU A 45 2.76 3.02 6.35
N ASN A 46 2.43 3.82 7.38
CA ASN A 46 1.30 4.73 7.34
C ASN A 46 1.74 6.15 6.93
N SER A 47 1.68 6.41 5.62
CA SER A 47 2.08 7.70 5.05
C SER A 47 1.20 8.88 5.45
N ALA A 48 -0.03 8.65 5.94
CA ALA A 48 -0.89 9.72 6.44
C ALA A 48 -0.41 10.28 7.80
N ARG A 49 0.28 9.46 8.60
CA ARG A 49 0.87 9.89 9.89
C ARG A 49 2.31 10.32 9.75
N VAL A 50 3.10 9.58 8.97
CA VAL A 50 4.54 9.79 8.84
C VAL A 50 4.86 10.87 7.81
N GLY A 51 4.04 11.01 6.76
CA GLY A 51 4.33 11.84 5.58
C GLY A 51 5.11 11.06 4.52
N ARG A 52 4.90 11.40 3.24
CA ARG A 52 5.49 10.66 2.11
C ARG A 52 7.02 10.71 2.08
N GLU A 53 7.61 11.90 2.19
CA GLU A 53 9.07 12.08 2.19
C GLU A 53 9.72 11.24 3.30
N LYS A 54 9.17 11.32 4.53
CA LYS A 54 9.69 10.52 5.65
C LYS A 54 9.49 9.01 5.48
N CYS A 55 8.45 8.58 4.76
CA CYS A 55 8.33 7.17 4.40
C CYS A 55 9.44 6.72 3.44
N VAL A 56 9.91 7.62 2.54
CA VAL A 56 11.07 7.34 1.68
C VAL A 56 12.32 7.19 2.55
N ASP A 57 12.58 8.12 3.47
CA ASP A 57 13.72 8.04 4.40
C ASP A 57 13.74 6.70 5.16
N VAL A 58 12.59 6.28 5.69
CA VAL A 58 12.46 5.00 6.42
C VAL A 58 12.75 3.80 5.53
N ILE A 59 12.32 3.82 4.27
CA ILE A 59 12.62 2.74 3.32
C ILE A 59 14.12 2.71 3.01
N GLU A 60 14.74 3.87 2.76
CA GLU A 60 16.18 3.97 2.49
C GLU A 60 17.01 3.46 3.67
N ASP A 61 16.65 3.82 4.89
CA ASP A 61 17.35 3.35 6.09
C ASP A 61 17.17 1.85 6.32
N TYR A 62 15.98 1.30 6.05
CA TYR A 62 15.76 -0.14 6.08
C TYR A 62 16.68 -0.87 5.09
N LEU A 63 16.84 -0.35 3.86
CA LEU A 63 17.72 -0.94 2.86
C LEU A 63 19.19 -0.94 3.31
N LYS A 64 19.68 0.16 3.89
CA LYS A 64 21.05 0.25 4.43
C LYS A 64 21.30 -0.82 5.50
N ILE A 65 20.36 -0.98 6.44
CA ILE A 65 20.46 -1.97 7.52
C ILE A 65 20.36 -3.40 6.99
N ARG A 66 19.45 -3.65 6.05
CA ARG A 66 19.15 -5.02 5.57
C ARG A 66 20.23 -5.57 4.65
N PHE A 67 20.85 -4.71 3.86
CA PHE A 67 21.78 -5.10 2.80
C PHE A 67 23.21 -4.60 3.01
N ASP A 68 23.52 -4.07 4.19
CA ASP A 68 24.84 -3.54 4.58
C ASP A 68 25.41 -2.55 3.53
N LEU A 69 24.55 -1.62 3.06
CA LEU A 69 24.90 -0.59 2.05
C LEU A 69 25.58 0.65 2.66
#